data_AF-A0A8T4J3U1-F1
#
_entry.id   AF-A0A8T4J3U1-F1
#
_cell.length_a   1.000
_cell.length_b   1.000
_cell.length_c   1.000
_cell.angle_alpha   90.00
_cell.angle_beta   90.00
_cell.angle_gamma   90.00
#
_symmetry.space_group_name_H-M   'P 1'
#
loop_
_entity.id
_entity.type
_entity.pdbx_description
1 polymer ?
#
loop_
_entity_poly.entity_id
_entity_poly.type
_entity_poly.pdbx_seq_one_letter_code
_entity_poly.pdbx_strand_id
1 'polypeptide(L)' 'DARHASSIAKLNGALMANQVVDRVLQIHGGMGYTKELPIERWYRELRLLRIFEGTDEIQRRTIARNLLKGHVRLGGIGE' A
#
# COMPACT_ATOMS: atom_id res chain seq x y z
N ASP A 1 -11.97 -3.02 15.64
CA ASP A 1 -12.79 -2.98 14.41
C ASP A 1 -11.99 -3.57 13.24
N ALA A 2 -12.46 -4.67 12.66
CA ALA A 2 -11.80 -5.34 11.53
C ALA A 2 -11.67 -4.44 10.30
N ARG A 3 -12.61 -3.50 10.08
CA ARG A 3 -12.56 -2.57 8.95
C ARG A 3 -11.40 -1.60 9.09
N HIS A 4 -11.11 -1.14 10.30
CA HIS A 4 -9.97 -0.26 10.57
C HIS A 4 -8.64 -0.96 10.30
N ALA A 5 -8.47 -2.19 10.81
CA ALA A 5 -7.27 -2.98 10.57
C ALA A 5 -7.08 -3.29 9.07
N SER A 6 -8.16 -3.61 8.35
CA SER A 6 -8.13 -3.84 6.90
C SER A 6 -7.65 -2.59 6.13
N SER A 7 -8.19 -1.40 6.44
CA SER A 7 -7.73 -0.16 5.81
C SER A 7 -6.24 0.14 6.07
N ILE A 8 -5.75 -0.12 7.30
CA ILE A 8 -4.34 0.03 7.66
C ILE A 8 -3.48 -0.96 6.85
N ALA A 9 -3.87 -2.23 6.83
CA ALA A 9 -3.14 -3.29 6.15
C ALA A 9 -3.05 -3.02 4.64
N LYS A 10 -4.16 -2.64 4.02
CA LYS A 10 -4.23 -2.34 2.59
C LYS A 10 -3.35 -1.15 2.20
N LEU A 11 -3.43 -0.05 2.96
CA LEU A 11 -2.61 1.14 2.71
C LEU A 11 -1.12 0.82 2.84
N ASN A 12 -0.71 0.20 3.95
CA ASN A 12 0.70 -0.08 4.19
C ASN A 12 1.26 -1.13 3.22
N GLY A 13 0.49 -2.19 2.96
CA GLY A 13 0.90 -3.25 2.03
C GLY A 13 1.10 -2.72 0.62
N ALA A 14 0.17 -1.90 0.10
CA ALA A 14 0.29 -1.31 -1.22
C ALA A 14 1.50 -0.38 -1.35
N LEU A 15 1.74 0.47 -0.34
CA LEU A 15 2.88 1.40 -0.33
C LEU A 15 4.21 0.65 -0.25
N MET A 16 4.32 -0.34 0.65
CA MET A 16 5.53 -1.14 0.80
C MET A 16 5.84 -1.93 -0.47
N ALA A 17 4.84 -2.59 -1.06
CA ALA A 17 5.04 -3.35 -2.29
C ALA A 17 5.53 -2.45 -3.44
N ASN A 18 4.98 -1.24 -3.58
CA ASN A 18 5.44 -0.26 -4.57
C ASN A 18 6.90 0.16 -4.32
N GLN A 19 7.28 0.42 -3.06
CA GLN A 19 8.67 0.77 -2.72
C GLN A 19 9.65 -0.36 -3.04
N VAL A 20 9.27 -1.60 -2.77
CA VAL A 20 10.10 -2.78 -3.05
C VAL A 20 10.30 -2.94 -4.56
N VAL A 21 9.22 -2.92 -5.36
CA VAL A 21 9.33 -3.13 -6.80
C VAL A 21 10.07 -1.99 -7.51
N ASP A 22 9.90 -0.76 -7.04
CA ASP A 22 10.66 0.40 -7.54
C ASP A 22 12.17 0.21 -7.31
N ARG A 23 12.55 -0.27 -6.12
CA ARG A 23 13.96 -0.56 -5.82
C ARG A 23 14.51 -1.72 -6.66
N VAL A 24 13.71 -2.77 -6.88
CA VAL A 24 14.08 -3.88 -7.77
C VAL A 24 14.32 -3.37 -9.19
N LEU A 25 13.44 -2.51 -9.70
CA LEU A 25 13.57 -1.89 -11.01
C LEU A 25 14.86 -1.07 -11.10
N GLN A 26 15.12 -0.21 -10.12
CA GLN A 26 16.33 0.61 -10.08
C GLN A 26 17.63 -0.22 -10.04
N ILE A 27 17.65 -1.34 -9.28
CA ILE A 27 18.80 -2.25 -9.21
C ILE A 27 19.13 -2.84 -10.59
N HIS A 28 18.12 -3.15 -11.39
CA HIS A 28 18.30 -3.72 -12.74
C HIS A 28 18.51 -2.65 -13.83
N GLY A 29 18.46 -1.37 -13.47
CA GLY A 29 18.68 -0.25 -14.38
C GLY A 29 17.78 -0.30 -15.62
N GLY A 30 18.36 -0.02 -16.80
CA GLY A 30 17.62 -0.06 -18.07
C GLY A 30 16.95 -1.41 -18.35
N MET A 31 17.58 -2.52 -17.93
CA MET A 31 17.00 -3.85 -18.12
C MET A 31 15.72 -4.05 -17.30
N GLY A 32 15.61 -3.39 -16.14
CA GLY A 32 14.38 -3.40 -15.32
C GLY A 32 13.18 -2.71 -15.97
N TYR A 33 13.41 -1.82 -16.95
CA TYR A 33 12.37 -1.14 -17.75
C TYR A 33 11.97 -1.90 -19.01
N THR A 34 12.76 -2.89 -19.41
CA THR A 34 12.54 -3.65 -20.64
C THR A 34 11.55 -4.80 -20.40
N LYS A 35 11.06 -5.45 -21.47
CA LYS A 35 10.13 -6.60 -21.36
C LYS A 35 10.85 -7.95 -21.21
N GLU A 36 12.16 -7.92 -21.21
CA GLU A 36 13.08 -9.05 -21.08
C GLU A 36 13.04 -9.62 -19.67
N LEU A 37 12.68 -8.79 -18.68
CA LEU A 37 12.40 -9.17 -17.30
C LEU A 37 10.96 -8.77 -16.94
N PRO A 38 10.30 -9.48 -16.00
CA PRO A 38 8.92 -9.18 -15.61
C PRO A 38 8.76 -7.91 -14.74
N ILE A 39 9.86 -7.22 -14.41
CA ILE A 39 9.90 -6.17 -13.37
C ILE A 39 9.01 -4.98 -13.74
N GLU A 40 9.05 -4.54 -15.00
CA GLU A 40 8.22 -3.45 -15.49
C GLU A 40 6.72 -3.76 -15.33
N ARG A 41 6.34 -5.03 -15.58
CA ARG A 41 4.97 -5.51 -15.42
C ARG A 41 4.56 -5.51 -13.95
N TRP A 42 5.41 -6.03 -13.07
CA TRP A 42 5.16 -6.01 -11.63
C TRP A 42 4.99 -4.59 -11.10
N TYR A 43 5.81 -3.64 -11.57
CA TYR A 43 5.67 -2.23 -11.19
C TYR A 43 4.28 -1.69 -11.55
N ARG A 44 3.79 -1.96 -12.76
CA ARG A 44 2.43 -1.55 -13.18
C ARG A 44 1.33 -2.21 -12.35
N GLU A 45 1.44 -3.52 -12.10
CA GLU A 45 0.45 -4.27 -11.32
C GLU A 45 0.37 -3.76 -9.88
N LEU A 46 1.52 -3.53 -9.23
CA LEU A 46 1.56 -3.03 -7.87
C LEU A 46 1.12 -1.57 -7.78
N ARG A 47 1.36 -0.76 -8.81
CA ARG A 47 0.88 0.62 -8.86
C ARG A 47 -0.64 0.72 -8.83
N LEU A 48 -1.34 -0.27 -9.39
CA LEU A 48 -2.81 -0.34 -9.40
C LEU A 48 -3.39 -0.48 -7.99
N LEU A 49 -2.69 -1.16 -7.07
CA LEU A 49 -3.17 -1.41 -5.69
C LEU A 49 -3.42 -0.12 -4.90
N ARG A 50 -2.77 0.98 -5.30
CA ARG A 50 -2.93 2.32 -4.70
C ARG A 50 -4.16 3.07 -5.21
N ILE A 51 -4.88 2.53 -6.19
CA ILE A 51 -6.05 3.15 -6.84
C ILE A 51 -7.28 2.27 -6.67
N PHE A 52 -7.14 0.98 -6.99
CA PHE A 52 -8.21 0.00 -6.93
C PHE A 52 -8.66 -0.26 -5.48
N GLU A 53 -9.95 -0.57 -5.26
CA GLU A 53 -10.56 -0.82 -3.94
C GLU A 53 -10.30 0.34 -2.94
N GLY A 54 -10.32 1.58 -3.46
CA GLY A 54 -10.17 2.83 -2.71
C GLY A 54 -8.73 3.34 -2.66
N THR A 55 -8.51 4.60 -3.06
CA THR A 55 -7.16 5.18 -3.12
C THR A 55 -6.48 5.27 -1.76
N ASP A 56 -5.17 5.50 -1.74
CA ASP A 56 -4.40 5.71 -0.51
C ASP A 56 -5.04 6.78 0.40
N GLU A 57 -5.50 7.88 -0.19
CA GLU A 57 -6.15 8.99 0.51
C GLU A 57 -7.49 8.56 1.11
N ILE A 58 -8.26 7.73 0.41
CA ILE A 58 -9.52 7.17 0.91
C ILE A 58 -9.27 6.22 2.09
N GLN A 59 -8.20 5.42 2.04
CA GLN A 59 -7.82 4.58 3.17
C GLN A 59 -7.39 5.42 4.37
N ARG A 60 -6.52 6.43 4.17
CA ARG A 60 -6.11 7.39 5.23
C ARG A 60 -7.32 8.10 5.83
N ARG A 61 -8.26 8.55 5.01
CA ARG A 61 -9.50 9.20 5.47
C ARG A 61 -10.35 8.26 6.32
N THR A 62 -10.46 6.99 5.93
CA THR A 62 -11.22 5.99 6.68
C THR A 62 -10.57 5.69 8.03
N ILE A 63 -9.25 5.53 8.05
CA ILE A 63 -8.46 5.35 9.28
C ILE A 63 -8.67 6.54 10.22
N ALA A 64 -8.47 7.77 9.72
CA ALA A 64 -8.63 8.99 10.51
C ALA A 64 -10.05 9.13 11.07
N ARG A 65 -11.08 8.87 10.25
CA ARG A 65 -12.48 8.90 10.69
C ARG A 65 -12.75 7.92 11.82
N ASN A 66 -12.22 6.71 11.75
CA ASN A 66 -12.43 5.68 12.77
C ASN A 66 -11.75 6.05 14.10
N LEU A 67 -10.58 6.69 14.05
CA LEU A 67 -9.91 7.22 15.23
C LEU A 67 -10.71 8.36 15.87
N LEU A 68 -11.15 9.34 15.07
CA LEU A 68 -11.89 10.51 15.56
C LEU A 68 -13.27 10.17 16.13
N LYS A 69 -13.94 9.13 15.61
CA LYS A 69 -15.23 8.65 16.14
C LYS A 69 -15.08 7.75 17.37
N GLY A 70 -13.86 7.46 17.82
CA GLY A 70 -13.61 6.59 18.97
C GLY A 70 -13.92 5.12 18.72
N HIS A 71 -14.01 4.69 17.45
CA HIS A 71 -14.21 3.27 17.12
C HIS A 71 -12.96 2.42 17.44
N VAL A 72 -11.80 3.08 17.55
CA VAL A 72 -10.51 2.48 17.92
C VAL A 72 -9.77 3.46 18.84
N ARG A 73 -9.16 2.95 19.90
CA ARG A 73 -8.31 3.73 20.81
C ARG A 73 -6.84 3.60 20.41
N LEU A 74 -6.11 4.71 20.46
CA LEU A 74 -4.66 4.71 20.27
C LEU A 74 -4.01 4.01 21.49
N GLY A 75 -3.10 3.07 21.26
CA GLY A 75 -2.34 2.39 22.32
C GLY A 75 -2.78 0.95 22.67
N GLY A 76 -3.87 0.42 22.12
CA GLY A 76 -4.35 -0.94 22.43
C GLY A 76 -3.64 -2.09 21.69
N ILE A 77 -2.51 -1.84 21.02
CA ILE A 77 -1.72 -2.90 20.37
C ILE A 77 -0.59 -3.26 21.34
N GLY A 78 -0.89 -4.10 22.34
CA GLY A 78 0.13 -4.58 23.29
C GLY A 78 -0.24 -4.60 24.77
N GLU A 79 -1.52 -4.47 25.14
CA GLU A 79 -2.03 -5.02 26.42
C GLU A 79 -2.69 -6.38 26.16
#